data_AF-A0A2V9Y0T8-F1
#
_entry.id   AF-A0A2V9Y0T8-F1
#
_cell.length_a   1.000
_cell.length_b   1.000
_cell.length_c   1.000
_cell.angle_alpha   90.00
_cell.angle_beta   90.00
_cell.angle_gamma   90.00
#
_symmetry.space_group_name_H-M   'P 1'
#
loop_
_entity.id
_entity.type
_entity.pdbx_description
1 polymer ?
#
loop_
_entity_poly.entity_id
_entity_poly.type
_entity_poly.pdbx_seq_one_letter_code
_entity_poly.pdbx_strand_id
1 'polypeptide(L)'
;MPEPSYEELKARLAELEKQVDTRKRSGSLEFKVSEKGGVSVYGLGRFPVTLYYEQWTRLLDASDKLREFLEENKSKLKLKGQ
;
A
#
# COMPACT_ATOMS: atom_id res chain seq x y z
N MET A 1 20.74 -6.56 -21.59
CA MET A 1 19.39 -6.17 -22.07
C MET A 1 19.55 -4.79 -22.69
N PRO A 2 19.05 -4.53 -23.90
CA PRO A 2 19.12 -3.19 -24.49
C PRO A 2 18.35 -2.22 -23.58
N GLU A 3 18.93 -1.04 -23.34
CA GLU A 3 18.23 0.00 -22.59
C GLU A 3 16.99 0.43 -23.40
N PRO A 4 15.80 0.49 -22.77
CA PRO A 4 14.59 0.92 -23.45
C PRO A 4 14.75 2.33 -24.01
N SER A 5 14.15 2.58 -25.18
CA SER A 5 14.24 3.88 -25.83
C SER A 5 13.57 4.96 -24.97
N TYR A 6 13.94 6.23 -25.18
CA TYR A 6 13.34 7.36 -24.47
C TYR A 6 11.80 7.38 -24.61
N GLU A 7 11.27 6.99 -25.77
CA GLU A 7 9.83 6.93 -26.01
C GLU A 7 9.16 5.79 -25.23
N GLU A 8 9.81 4.62 -25.15
CA GLU A 8 9.31 3.48 -24.38
C GLU A 8 9.31 3.79 -22.87
N LEU A 9 10.34 4.49 -22.38
CA LEU A 9 10.41 4.96 -21.00
C LEU A 9 9.28 5.95 -20.69
N LYS A 10 9.02 6.89 -21.59
CA LYS A 10 7.94 7.88 -21.43
C LYS A 10 6.56 7.24 -21.49
N ALA A 11 6.35 6.26 -22.36
CA ALA A 11 5.11 5.49 -22.43
C ALA A 11 4.85 4.70 -21.14
N ARG A 12 5.88 4.01 -20.62
CA ARG A 12 5.81 3.30 -19.34
C ARG A 12 5.53 4.25 -18.17
N LEU A 13 6.12 5.45 -18.18
CA LEU A 13 5.87 6.45 -17.15
C LEU A 13 4.40 6.88 -17.14
N ALA A 14 3.84 7.22 -18.31
CA ALA A 14 2.44 7.61 -18.45
C ALA A 14 1.47 6.48 -18.05
N GLU A 15 1.83 5.23 -18.34
CA GLU A 15 1.06 4.06 -17.93
C GLU A 15 1.09 3.87 -16.41
N LEU A 16 2.28 3.94 -15.79
CA LEU A 16 2.43 3.86 -14.34
C LEU A 16 1.67 4.98 -13.63
N GLU A 17 1.74 6.21 -14.14
CA GLU A 17 1.00 7.34 -13.59
C GLU A 17 -0.51 7.09 -13.62
N LYS A 18 -1.06 6.58 -14.74
CA LYS A 18 -2.48 6.20 -14.84
C LYS A 18 -2.86 5.08 -13.88
N GLN A 19 -2.01 4.07 -13.72
CA GLN A 19 -2.26 2.97 -12.77
C GLN A 19 -2.25 3.45 -11.31
N VAL A 20 -1.31 4.34 -10.97
CA VAL A 20 -1.23 4.95 -9.64
C VAL A 20 -2.45 5.83 -9.36
N ASP A 21 -2.87 6.64 -10.33
CA ASP A 21 -4.05 7.51 -10.18
C ASP A 21 -5.34 6.69 -10.03
N THR A 22 -5.47 5.60 -10.79
CA THR A 22 -6.62 4.70 -10.68
C THR A 22 -6.65 4.00 -9.32
N ARG A 23 -5.50 3.53 -8.82
CA ARG A 23 -5.39 2.96 -7.46
C ARG A 23 -5.74 3.97 -6.37
N LYS A 24 -5.21 5.20 -6.46
CA LYS A 24 -5.51 6.29 -5.52
C LYS A 24 -7.01 6.65 -5.48
N ARG A 25 -7.70 6.56 -6.62
CA ARG A 25 -9.14 6.89 -6.74
C ARG A 25 -10.07 5.76 -6.29
N SER A 26 -9.60 4.52 -6.25
CA SER A 26 -10.41 3.36 -5.84
C SER A 26 -10.83 3.41 -4.36
N GLY A 27 -10.18 4.26 -3.56
CA GLY A 27 -10.38 4.37 -2.12
C GLY A 27 -9.98 3.11 -1.35
N SER A 28 -9.54 2.03 -1.99
CA SER A 28 -9.20 0.78 -1.31
C SER A 28 -8.05 0.99 -0.33
N LEU A 29 -8.14 0.35 0.85
CA LEU A 29 -7.03 0.30 1.79
C LEU A 29 -5.91 -0.55 1.19
N GLU A 30 -4.69 0.00 1.21
CA GLU A 30 -3.50 -0.71 0.76
C GLU A 30 -2.58 -1.00 1.94
N PHE A 31 -2.03 -2.21 2.00
CA PHE A 31 -1.08 -2.64 3.01
C PHE A 31 0.33 -2.75 2.41
N LYS A 32 1.34 -2.26 3.13
CA LYS A 32 2.74 -2.35 2.70
C LYS A 32 3.65 -2.76 3.85
N VAL A 33 4.50 -3.74 3.61
CA VAL A 33 5.62 -4.07 4.50
C VAL A 33 6.79 -3.14 4.17
N SER A 34 7.31 -2.47 5.18
CA SER A 34 8.54 -1.67 5.09
C SER A 34 9.78 -2.56 5.11
N GLU A 35 10.91 -2.05 4.63
CA GLU A 35 12.22 -2.73 4.74
C GLU A 35 12.62 -3.03 6.19
N LYS A 36 12.09 -2.26 7.13
CA LYS A 36 12.28 -2.46 8.58
C LYS A 36 11.35 -3.53 9.17
N GLY A 37 10.48 -4.14 8.37
CA GLY A 37 9.56 -5.20 8.79
C GLY A 37 8.29 -4.73 9.49
N GLY A 38 7.99 -3.43 9.47
CA GLY A 38 6.71 -2.87 9.94
C GLY A 38 5.67 -2.80 8.81
N VAL A 39 4.39 -2.95 9.12
CA VAL A 39 3.28 -2.81 8.16
C VAL A 39 2.65 -1.42 8.25
N SER A 40 2.39 -0.81 7.11
CA SER A 40 1.67 0.47 6.98
C SER A 40 0.36 0.28 6.22
N VAL A 41 -0.68 1.00 6.64
CA VAL A 41 -1.98 1.09 5.96
C VAL A 41 -2.07 2.44 5.25
N TYR A 42 -2.38 2.43 3.95
CA TYR A 42 -2.65 3.62 3.14
C TYR A 42 -4.14 3.73 2.81
N GLY A 43 -4.56 4.93 2.41
CA GLY A 43 -5.96 5.23 2.05
C GLY A 43 -6.81 5.84 3.18
N LEU A 44 -6.21 6.11 4.34
CA LEU A 44 -6.90 6.69 5.51
C LEU A 44 -6.49 8.13 5.86
N GLY A 45 -5.53 8.71 5.13
CA GLY A 45 -5.03 10.08 5.36
C GLY A 45 -3.51 10.13 5.50
N ARG A 46 -2.99 11.31 5.87
CA ARG A 46 -1.56 11.53 6.14
C ARG A 46 -1.30 11.42 7.65
N PHE A 47 -0.13 10.90 8.03
CA PHE A 47 0.28 10.76 9.42
C PHE A 47 0.57 12.13 10.08
N PRO A 48 0.21 12.36 11.35
CA PRO A 48 -0.59 11.50 12.23
C PRO A 48 -2.06 11.46 11.80
N VAL A 49 -2.66 10.28 11.79
CA VAL A 49 -4.03 10.10 11.27
C VAL A 49 -5.02 10.08 12.44
N THR A 50 -5.93 11.03 12.47
CA THR A 50 -7.13 10.99 13.32
C THR A 50 -8.26 10.45 12.45
N LEU A 51 -8.87 9.33 12.85
CA LEU A 51 -9.94 8.69 12.09
C LEU A 51 -11.30 9.03 12.69
N TYR A 52 -12.24 9.45 11.85
CA TYR A 52 -13.66 9.52 12.17
C TYR A 52 -14.26 8.12 12.23
N TYR A 53 -15.44 7.99 12.85
CA TYR A 53 -16.11 6.71 13.06
C TYR A 53 -16.21 5.85 11.79
N GLU A 54 -16.67 6.43 10.68
CA GLU A 54 -16.81 5.71 9.40
C GLU A 54 -15.46 5.20 8.86
N GLN A 55 -14.38 5.92 9.12
CA GLN A 55 -13.04 5.52 8.72
C GLN A 55 -12.51 4.37 9.60
N TRP A 56 -12.87 4.34 10.89
CA TRP A 56 -12.63 3.19 11.76
C TRP A 56 -13.40 1.96 11.29
N THR A 57 -14.69 2.09 11.03
CA THR A 57 -15.52 0.99 10.52
C THR A 57 -14.92 0.42 9.24
N ARG A 58 -14.55 1.28 8.29
CA ARG A 58 -13.89 0.85 7.05
C ARG A 58 -12.57 0.10 7.26
N LEU A 59 -11.76 0.53 8.22
CA LEU A 59 -10.51 -0.16 8.57
C LEU A 59 -10.78 -1.53 9.20
N LEU A 60 -11.76 -1.61 10.08
CA LEU A 60 -12.16 -2.85 10.75
C LEU A 60 -12.77 -3.85 9.76
N ASP A 61 -13.55 -3.40 8.77
CA ASP A 61 -14.08 -4.26 7.69
C ASP A 61 -12.95 -4.88 6.84
N ALA A 62 -11.77 -4.26 6.80
CA ALA A 62 -10.60 -4.79 6.13
C ALA A 62 -9.70 -5.66 7.04
N SER A 63 -10.12 -5.96 8.28
CA SER A 63 -9.27 -6.68 9.24
C SER A 63 -8.88 -8.07 8.76
N ASP A 64 -9.77 -8.78 8.09
CA ASP A 64 -9.48 -10.16 7.64
C ASP A 64 -8.44 -10.16 6.53
N LYS A 65 -8.55 -9.22 5.59
CA LYS A 65 -7.52 -8.98 4.56
C LYS A 65 -6.18 -8.58 5.16
N LEU A 66 -6.20 -7.76 6.22
CA LEU A 66 -4.98 -7.40 6.94
C LEU A 66 -4.35 -8.62 7.60
N ARG A 67 -5.15 -9.50 8.24
CA ARG A 67 -4.65 -10.74 8.87
C ARG A 67 -4.03 -11.68 7.84
N GLU A 68 -4.68 -11.87 6.70
CA GLU A 68 -4.15 -12.67 5.58
C GLU A 68 -2.81 -12.09 5.08
N PHE A 69 -2.76 -10.79 4.82
CA PHE A 69 -1.54 -10.10 4.39
C PHE A 69 -0.38 -10.25 5.38
N LEU A 70 -0.67 -10.22 6.68
CA LEU A 70 0.33 -10.42 7.74
C LEU A 70 0.89 -11.84 7.74
N GLU A 71 0.04 -12.85 7.60
CA GLU A 71 0.50 -14.25 7.55
C GLU A 71 1.31 -14.53 6.28
N GLU A 72 0.88 -14.03 5.12
CA GLU A 72 1.64 -14.16 3.85
C GLU A 72 3.03 -13.54 3.94
N ASN A 73 3.17 -12.43 4.68
CA ASN A 73 4.42 -11.69 4.79
C ASN A 73 5.20 -11.94 6.08
N LYS A 74 4.76 -12.91 6.90
CA LYS A 74 5.30 -13.19 8.24
C LYS A 74 6.82 -13.26 8.30
N SER A 75 7.46 -13.85 7.29
CA SER A 75 8.93 -13.98 7.19
C SER A 75 9.67 -12.64 7.06
N LYS A 76 8.99 -11.59 6.61
CA LYS A 76 9.53 -10.23 6.43
C LYS A 76 9.21 -9.31 7.62
N LEU A 77 8.34 -9.74 8.53
CA LEU A 77 7.89 -8.93 9.65
C LEU A 77 8.85 -9.03 10.82
N LYS A 78 9.09 -7.90 11.49
CA LYS A 78 9.86 -7.86 12.74
C LYS A 78 8.93 -7.68 13.92
N LEU A 79 9.15 -8.47 14.97
CA LEU A 79 8.55 -8.23 16.27
C LEU A 79 9.29 -7.07 16.93
N LYS A 80 8.57 -6.03 17.33
CA LYS A 80 9.17 -4.89 18.04
C LYS A 80 9.75 -5.39 19.36
N GLY A 81 11.08 -5.48 19.45
CA GLY A 81 11.79 -6.05 20.60
C GLY A 81 12.74 -7.20 20.25
N GLN A 82 12.70 -7.69 19.00
CA GLN A 82 13.74 -8.53 18.39
C GLN A 82 14.63 -7.74 17.44
#